data_AF-A0A7S1PWW0-F1
#
_entry.id   AF-A0A7S1PWW0-F1
#
_cell.length_a   1.000
_cell.length_b   1.000
_cell.length_c   1.000
_cell.angle_alpha   90.00
_cell.angle_beta   90.00
_cell.angle_gamma   90.00
#
_symmetry.space_group_name_H-M   'P 1'
#
loop_
_entity.id
_entity.type
_entity.pdbx_description
1 polymer ?
#
loop_
_entity_poly.entity_id
_entity_poly.type
_entity_poly.pdbx_seq_one_letter_code
_entity_poly.pdbx_strand_id
1 'polypeptide(L)'
;GELLLQVARLQQEGDPAFQGMFRFMVLLTASTAKHLSDSQRPKAPLRIPALLSWAENDENHPFTCFEDSALFFPPELREVVLHSFGHMPPRWSSATCPEAVARLTSFLEAMWTG
;
A
#
# COMPACT_ATOMS: atom_id res chain seq x y z
N GLY A 1 5.75 -3.95 5.28
CA GLY A 1 5.61 -3.25 3.99
C GLY A 1 6.77 -2.30 3.67
N GLU A 2 7.65 -1.95 4.62
CA GLU A 2 8.80 -1.05 4.37
C GLU A 2 9.71 -1.52 3.24
N LEU A 3 10.04 -2.82 3.21
CA LEU A 3 10.85 -3.40 2.14
C LEU A 3 10.23 -3.15 0.76
N LEU A 4 8.92 -3.35 0.61
CA LEU A 4 8.25 -3.14 -0.67
C LEU A 4 8.26 -1.66 -1.08
N LEU A 5 8.10 -0.73 -0.12
CA LEU A 5 8.26 0.70 -0.39
C LEU A 5 9.69 1.06 -0.81
N GLN A 6 10.70 0.48 -0.15
CA GLN A 6 12.10 0.69 -0.52
C GLN A 6 12.40 0.19 -1.92
N VAL A 7 11.91 -1.01 -2.26
CA VAL A 7 12.12 -1.56 -3.59
C VAL A 7 11.40 -0.73 -4.65
N ALA A 8 10.16 -0.31 -4.40
CA ALA A 8 9.45 0.59 -5.31
C ALA A 8 10.18 1.92 -5.52
N ARG A 9 10.75 2.49 -4.46
CA ARG A 9 11.59 3.69 -4.54
C ARG A 9 12.83 3.44 -5.41
N LEU A 10 13.59 2.39 -5.12
CA LEU A 10 14.82 2.07 -5.87
C LEU A 10 14.54 1.77 -7.34
N GLN A 11 13.45 1.05 -7.63
CA GLN A 11 12.97 0.84 -9.00
C GLN A 11 12.67 2.17 -9.70
N GLN A 12 11.96 3.11 -9.05
CA GLN A 12 11.66 4.42 -9.61
C GLN A 12 12.90 5.32 -9.77
N GLU A 13 13.89 5.18 -8.90
CA GLU A 13 15.18 5.88 -8.97
C GLU A 13 16.12 5.31 -10.05
N GLY A 14 15.71 4.24 -10.75
CA GLY A 14 16.46 3.68 -11.86
C GLY A 14 17.49 2.62 -11.46
N ASP A 15 17.43 2.08 -10.23
CA ASP A 15 18.33 1.01 -9.80
C ASP A 15 18.14 -0.24 -10.68
N PRO A 16 19.19 -0.69 -11.41
CA PRO A 16 19.09 -1.84 -12.31
C PRO A 16 18.67 -3.14 -11.64
N ALA A 17 18.97 -3.32 -10.34
CA ALA A 17 18.65 -4.54 -9.62
C ALA A 17 17.13 -4.72 -9.41
N PHE A 18 16.36 -3.63 -9.53
CA PHE A 18 14.93 -3.61 -9.25
C PHE A 18 14.07 -3.24 -10.46
N GLN A 19 14.66 -3.01 -11.63
CA GLN A 19 13.91 -2.67 -12.84
C GLN A 19 12.95 -3.80 -13.25
N GLY A 20 11.66 -3.46 -13.38
CA GLY A 20 10.62 -4.38 -13.82
C GLY A 20 10.29 -5.51 -12.83
N MET A 21 10.75 -5.42 -11.57
CA MET A 21 10.54 -6.47 -10.58
C MET A 21 9.07 -6.61 -10.19
N PHE A 22 8.37 -5.48 -10.06
CA PHE A 22 6.95 -5.46 -9.71
C PHE A 22 6.19 -4.44 -10.57
N ARG A 23 4.91 -4.75 -10.84
CA ARG A 23 3.99 -3.89 -11.60
C ARG A 23 3.00 -3.13 -10.74
N PHE A 24 2.68 -3.68 -9.57
CA PHE A 24 1.77 -3.07 -8.60
C PHE A 24 2.12 -3.58 -7.19
N MET A 25 1.57 -2.94 -6.17
CA MET A 25 1.75 -3.29 -4.77
C MET A 25 0.43 -3.54 -4.06
N VAL A 26 0.41 -4.49 -3.14
CA VAL A 26 -0.71 -4.73 -2.23
C VAL A 26 -0.18 -4.74 -0.81
N LEU A 27 -0.57 -3.75 -0.01
CA LEU A 27 -0.06 -3.47 1.33
C LEU A 27 -1.20 -3.62 2.36
N LEU A 28 -1.34 -4.80 2.95
CA LEU A 28 -2.52 -5.15 3.76
C LEU A 28 -2.39 -4.89 5.28
N THR A 29 -1.37 -4.15 5.71
CA THR A 29 -1.12 -3.76 7.12
C THR A 29 -0.22 -2.52 7.17
N ALA A 30 -0.60 -1.46 6.44
CA ALA A 30 0.32 -0.35 6.18
C ALA A 30 0.43 0.64 7.36
N SER A 31 1.34 0.40 8.30
CA SER A 31 1.92 1.48 9.13
C SER A 31 3.40 1.68 8.79
N THR A 32 3.73 1.64 7.51
CA THR A 32 5.12 1.49 7.07
C THR A 32 5.95 2.76 7.19
N ALA A 33 5.33 3.95 7.12
CA ALA A 33 6.05 5.22 7.18
C ALA A 33 6.74 5.47 8.53
N LYS A 34 6.18 4.97 9.65
CA LYS A 34 6.72 5.23 10.99
C LYS A 34 8.12 4.65 11.24
N HIS A 35 8.54 3.70 10.41
CA HIS A 35 9.80 2.99 10.53
C HIS A 35 10.85 3.45 9.51
N LEU A 36 10.48 4.32 8.57
CA LEU A 36 11.40 4.82 7.57
C LEU A 36 12.18 6.02 8.11
N SER A 37 13.50 5.96 8.03
CA SER A 37 14.34 7.15 8.20
C SER A 37 14.13 8.13 7.04
N ASP A 38 14.52 9.39 7.20
CA ASP A 38 14.40 10.41 6.14
C ASP A 38 15.11 10.00 4.84
N SER A 39 16.23 9.27 4.92
CA SER A 39 16.95 8.77 3.75
C SER A 39 16.26 7.58 3.06
N GLN A 40 15.32 6.93 3.74
CA GLN A 40 14.50 5.85 3.23
C GLN A 40 13.16 6.35 2.68
N ARG A 41 12.70 7.54 3.04
CA ARG A 41 11.43 8.08 2.51
C ARG A 41 11.55 8.37 1.00
N PRO A 42 10.51 8.08 0.20
CA PRO A 42 10.49 8.49 -1.21
C PRO A 42 10.64 10.01 -1.34
N LYS A 43 11.58 10.47 -2.16
CA LYS A 43 11.80 11.90 -2.43
C LYS A 43 10.75 12.52 -3.37
N ALA A 44 10.04 11.66 -4.10
CA ALA A 44 8.94 12.01 -4.99
C ALA A 44 7.85 10.94 -4.85
N PRO A 45 6.57 11.26 -5.18
CA PRO A 45 5.50 10.27 -5.17
C PRO A 45 5.86 9.04 -6.03
N LEU A 46 5.63 7.85 -5.47
CA LEU A 46 5.82 6.57 -6.12
C LEU A 46 4.78 6.38 -7.22
N ARG A 47 5.22 6.05 -8.43
CA ARG A 47 4.39 5.89 -9.64
C ARG A 47 3.91 4.45 -9.85
N ILE A 48 4.24 3.54 -8.94
CA ILE A 48 3.70 2.18 -8.96
C ILE A 48 2.26 2.18 -8.41
N PRO A 49 1.28 1.57 -9.11
CA PRO A 49 -0.06 1.39 -8.57
C PRO A 49 -0.04 0.61 -7.26
N ALA A 50 -0.79 1.06 -6.26
CA ALA A 50 -0.82 0.43 -4.95
C ALA A 50 -2.24 0.32 -4.37
N LEU A 51 -2.57 -0.85 -3.84
CA LEU A 51 -3.68 -1.02 -2.91
C LEU A 51 -3.13 -1.03 -1.49
N LEU A 52 -3.63 -0.15 -0.66
CA LEU A 52 -3.28 -0.01 0.74
C LEU A 52 -4.49 -0.38 1.60
N SER A 53 -4.27 -1.14 2.67
CA SER A 53 -5.30 -1.34 3.69
C SER A 53 -4.90 -0.79 5.04
N TRP A 54 -5.91 -0.30 5.76
CA TRP A 54 -5.77 0.28 7.09
C TRP A 54 -6.83 -0.25 8.05
N ALA A 55 -6.40 -0.54 9.28
CA ALA A 55 -7.31 -0.86 10.37
C ALA A 55 -7.70 0.40 11.15
N GLU A 56 -8.97 0.81 11.07
CA GLU A 56 -9.48 2.00 11.78
C GLU A 56 -9.41 1.85 13.31
N ASN A 57 -9.34 0.61 13.80
CA ASN A 57 -9.23 0.25 15.21
C ASN A 57 -7.84 -0.26 15.61
N ASP A 58 -6.78 0.09 14.85
CA ASP A 58 -5.41 -0.25 15.24
C ASP A 58 -4.93 0.67 16.38
N GLU A 59 -5.05 0.21 17.62
CA GLU A 59 -4.61 0.96 18.80
C GLU A 59 -3.07 1.09 18.89
N ASN A 60 -2.32 0.26 18.16
CA ASN A 60 -0.85 0.29 18.18
C ASN A 60 -0.28 1.29 17.17
N HIS A 61 -1.09 1.74 16.22
CA HIS A 61 -0.67 2.58 15.10
C HIS A 61 -1.69 3.69 14.89
N PRO A 62 -1.38 4.95 15.23
CA PRO A 62 -2.31 6.04 14.99
C PRO A 62 -2.51 6.26 13.49
N PHE A 63 -3.70 6.76 13.11
CA PHE A 63 -4.08 7.03 11.72
C PHE A 63 -3.07 7.91 10.96
N THR A 64 -2.39 8.82 11.65
CA THR A 64 -1.36 9.69 11.05
C THR A 64 -0.20 8.90 10.43
N CYS A 65 0.15 7.73 10.98
CA CYS A 65 1.18 6.87 10.41
C CYS A 65 0.75 6.24 9.07
N PHE A 66 -0.55 6.02 8.90
CA PHE A 66 -1.13 5.55 7.65
C PHE A 66 -1.21 6.67 6.61
N GLU A 67 -1.66 7.86 7.01
CA GLU A 67 -1.73 9.02 6.11
C GLU A 67 -0.39 9.28 5.45
N ASP A 68 0.70 9.30 6.22
CA ASP A 68 2.06 9.46 5.71
C ASP A 68 2.42 8.40 4.65
N SER A 69 2.02 7.14 4.87
CA SER A 69 2.28 6.04 3.93
C SER A 69 1.45 6.18 2.65
N ALA A 70 0.18 6.57 2.77
CA ALA A 70 -0.70 6.78 1.64
C ALA A 70 -0.22 7.96 0.77
N LEU A 71 0.32 9.02 1.39
CA LEU A 71 0.88 10.19 0.71
C LEU A 71 2.11 9.90 -0.15
N PHE A 72 2.78 8.75 0.04
CA PHE A 72 3.83 8.31 -0.88
C PHE A 72 3.31 7.95 -2.27
N PHE A 73 2.00 7.73 -2.43
CA PHE A 73 1.38 7.39 -3.72
C PHE A 73 0.44 8.51 -4.16
N PRO A 74 0.46 8.91 -5.44
CA PRO A 74 -0.52 9.83 -6.01
C PRO A 74 -1.95 9.28 -5.85
N PRO A 75 -2.97 10.13 -5.64
CA PRO A 75 -4.37 9.70 -5.51
C PRO A 75 -4.86 8.83 -6.67
N GLU A 76 -4.41 9.12 -7.89
CA GLU A 76 -4.80 8.39 -9.11
C GLU A 76 -4.13 7.03 -9.27
N LEU A 77 -3.11 6.74 -8.47
CA LEU A 77 -2.35 5.48 -8.48
C LEU A 77 -2.55 4.67 -7.20
N ARG A 78 -3.45 5.09 -6.31
CA ARG A 78 -3.67 4.39 -5.04
C ARG A 78 -5.13 4.06 -4.83
N GLU A 79 -5.34 2.89 -4.24
CA GLU A 79 -6.61 2.48 -3.69
C GLU A 79 -6.46 2.25 -2.19
N VAL A 80 -7.38 2.79 -1.38
CA VAL A 80 -7.31 2.72 0.08
C VAL A 80 -8.54 2.02 0.65
N VAL A 81 -8.35 0.84 1.25
CA VAL A 81 -9.42 0.01 1.80
C VAL A 81 -9.32 -0.03 3.34
N LEU A 82 -10.36 0.46 4.01
CA LEU A 82 -10.44 0.46 5.47
C LEU A 82 -10.99 -0.88 5.99
N HIS A 83 -10.60 -1.27 7.20
CA HIS A 83 -11.09 -2.48 7.88
C HIS A 83 -11.05 -2.36 9.40
N SER A 84 -11.64 -3.33 10.10
CA SER A 84 -11.77 -3.37 11.56
C SER A 84 -11.08 -4.57 12.23
N PHE A 85 -10.15 -5.24 11.52
CA PHE A 85 -9.42 -6.41 12.02
C PHE A 85 -8.23 -6.08 12.96
N GLY A 86 -8.09 -4.84 13.44
CA GLY A 86 -6.94 -4.41 14.25
C GLY A 86 -5.61 -4.52 13.50
N HIS A 87 -4.49 -4.68 14.21
CA HIS A 87 -3.14 -4.82 13.63
C HIS A 87 -2.87 -6.18 12.95
N MET A 88 -3.87 -6.79 12.34
CA MET A 88 -3.76 -8.06 11.64
C MET A 88 -4.09 -7.86 10.16
N PRO A 89 -3.47 -8.65 9.25
CA PRO A 89 -3.92 -8.71 7.87
C PRO A 89 -5.44 -8.97 7.83
N PRO A 90 -6.19 -8.18 7.05
CA PRO A 90 -7.63 -8.31 6.99
C PRO A 90 -8.04 -9.68 6.46
N ARG A 91 -9.05 -10.27 7.10
CA ARG A 91 -9.67 -11.52 6.65
C ARG A 91 -10.88 -11.20 5.78
N TRP A 92 -10.65 -10.54 4.67
CA TRP A 92 -11.72 -10.17 3.74
C TRP A 92 -12.33 -11.41 3.12
N SER A 93 -13.66 -11.45 3.13
CA SER A 93 -14.45 -12.42 2.39
C SER A 93 -15.69 -11.73 1.84
N SER A 94 -16.29 -12.28 0.79
CA SER A 94 -17.55 -11.74 0.25
C SER A 94 -18.70 -11.81 1.25
N ALA A 95 -18.62 -12.69 2.26
CA ALA A 95 -19.62 -12.81 3.32
C ALA A 95 -19.47 -11.76 4.42
N THR A 96 -18.25 -11.29 4.69
CA THR A 96 -17.93 -10.42 5.83
C THR A 96 -17.56 -9.00 5.43
N CYS A 97 -16.92 -8.82 4.27
CA CYS A 97 -16.41 -7.55 3.78
C CYS A 97 -16.59 -7.46 2.24
N PRO A 98 -17.84 -7.52 1.73
CA PRO A 98 -18.09 -7.57 0.28
C PRO A 98 -17.50 -6.37 -0.47
N GLU A 99 -17.54 -5.17 0.12
CA GLU A 99 -16.98 -3.97 -0.49
C GLU A 99 -15.45 -4.04 -0.64
N ALA A 100 -14.74 -4.45 0.42
CA ALA A 100 -13.29 -4.59 0.39
C ALA A 100 -12.83 -5.63 -0.65
N VAL A 101 -13.58 -6.74 -0.76
CA VAL A 101 -13.35 -7.75 -1.79
C VAL A 101 -13.60 -7.17 -3.18
N ALA A 102 -14.70 -6.45 -3.40
CA ALA A 102 -15.00 -5.82 -4.69
C ALA A 102 -13.89 -4.85 -5.12
N ARG A 103 -13.43 -4.00 -4.21
CA ARG A 103 -12.34 -3.03 -4.48
C ARG A 103 -11.02 -3.71 -4.79
N LEU A 104 -10.66 -4.77 -4.05
CA LEU A 104 -9.49 -5.59 -4.34
C LEU A 104 -9.60 -6.27 -5.72
N THR A 105 -10.76 -6.85 -6.04
CA THR A 105 -11.01 -7.48 -7.34
C THR A 105 -10.86 -6.46 -8.47
N SER A 106 -11.52 -5.31 -8.39
CA SER A 106 -11.42 -4.27 -9.42
C SER A 106 -9.99 -3.75 -9.59
N PHE A 107 -9.24 -3.60 -8.50
CA PHE A 107 -7.81 -3.24 -8.57
C PHE A 107 -7.00 -4.30 -9.32
N LEU A 108 -7.16 -5.59 -8.96
CA LEU A 108 -6.43 -6.68 -9.61
C LEU A 108 -6.80 -6.85 -11.08
N GLU A 109 -8.07 -6.68 -11.44
CA GLU A 109 -8.53 -6.70 -12.83
C GLU A 109 -7.89 -5.58 -13.64
N ALA A 110 -7.88 -4.34 -13.13
CA ALA A 110 -7.23 -3.22 -13.79
C ALA A 110 -5.73 -3.48 -14.03
N MET A 111 -5.05 -4.09 -13.06
CA MET A 111 -3.62 -4.44 -13.16
C MET A 111 -3.34 -5.64 -14.07
N TRP A 112 -4.34 -6.50 -14.30
CA TRP A 112 -4.22 -7.62 -15.24
C TRP A 112 -4.36 -7.17 -16.69
N THR A 113 -5.23 -6.19 -16.96
CA THR A 113 -5.52 -5.70 -18.31
C THR A 113 -4.57 -4.61 -18.81
N GLY A 114 -3.81 -3.98 -17.91
CA GLY A 114 -2.82 -2.94 -18.23
C GLY A 114 -1.41 -3.48 -18.41
#